data_AF-A0A2G6Q403-F1
#
_entry.id   AF-A0A2G6Q403-F1
#
_cell.length_a   1.000
_cell.length_b   1.000
_cell.length_c   1.000
_cell.angle_alpha   90.00
_cell.angle_beta   90.00
_cell.angle_gamma   90.00
#
_symmetry.space_group_name_H-M   'P 1'
#
loop_
_entity.id
_entity.type
_entity.pdbx_description
1 polymer ?
#
loop_
_entity_poly.entity_id
_entity_poly.type
_entity_poly.pdbx_seq_one_letter_code
_entity_poly.pdbx_strand_id
1 'polypeptide(L)'
;MTNLKLIDKLDGDFIFIRAIDSNSNSVFVVDTGECKVHKINIDQTTKSVGRKGGGPGEFNKLANIGVNDDFVAVLDMFGQVTCYDGQLNFINTFKIGYSSIFLAVDSKNNIYIPRFDRYDEILINKFNSNGILLNTLIVKKEEDEPMIWSPFNLKVDQEGFIITASMFNNLIKIYDESGKQVISFHEPKLPELSIDKFTVKPTQFYFRDVFLIEGMNHEKLIGVLLGDILESNKNREIFIYSYTGKRVWHGLLPEESRWVTSIGQKVLLATDEEKTACFKYEFMDGIK
;
A
#
# COMPACT_ATOMS: atom_id res chain seq x y z
N MET A 1 14.42 -20.48 -8.41
CA MET A 1 14.46 -19.70 -9.66
C MET A 1 13.48 -18.56 -9.50
N THR A 2 13.86 -17.35 -9.90
CA THR A 2 13.00 -16.17 -9.83
C THR A 2 11.88 -16.33 -10.86
N ASN A 3 10.63 -16.41 -10.42
CA ASN A 3 9.45 -16.57 -11.30
C ASN A 3 8.94 -15.23 -11.86
N LEU A 4 9.75 -14.17 -11.74
CA LEU A 4 9.48 -12.82 -12.20
C LEU A 4 10.49 -12.46 -13.29
N LYS A 5 9.99 -11.98 -14.43
CA LYS A 5 10.79 -11.47 -15.53
C LYS A 5 10.63 -9.96 -15.63
N LEU A 6 11.75 -9.23 -15.62
CA LEU A 6 11.72 -7.80 -15.95
C LEU A 6 11.29 -7.65 -17.41
N ILE A 7 10.22 -6.90 -17.64
CA ILE A 7 9.66 -6.68 -18.99
C ILE A 7 9.79 -5.23 -19.44
N ASP A 8 9.82 -4.27 -18.52
CA ASP A 8 9.80 -2.85 -18.87
C ASP A 8 10.17 -1.97 -17.66
N LYS A 9 10.37 -0.67 -17.89
CA LYS A 9 10.50 0.39 -16.89
C LYS A 9 9.42 1.44 -17.14
N LEU A 10 8.88 2.06 -16.09
CA LEU A 10 8.00 3.22 -16.26
C LEU A 10 8.78 4.45 -16.70
N ASP A 11 8.24 5.17 -17.68
CA ASP A 11 8.80 6.44 -18.14
C ASP A 11 8.51 7.54 -17.10
N GLY A 12 9.57 8.20 -16.65
CA GLY A 12 9.48 9.31 -15.68
C GLY A 12 10.83 9.64 -15.06
N ASP A 13 11.11 10.93 -14.95
CA ASP A 13 12.29 11.46 -14.26
C ASP A 13 11.99 11.62 -12.77
N PHE A 14 11.75 10.50 -12.08
CA PHE A 14 11.39 10.53 -10.66
C PHE A 14 12.58 10.94 -9.79
N ILE A 15 12.35 11.86 -8.87
CA ILE A 15 13.35 12.34 -7.91
C ILE A 15 13.31 11.52 -6.63
N PHE A 16 12.12 11.31 -6.07
CA PHE A 16 11.98 10.46 -4.88
C PHE A 16 10.55 9.91 -4.75
N ILE A 17 10.36 8.71 -5.29
CA ILE A 17 9.12 7.95 -5.18
C ILE A 17 8.86 7.66 -3.70
N ARG A 18 7.62 7.86 -3.25
CA ARG A 18 7.19 7.59 -1.87
C ARG A 18 6.09 6.56 -1.75
N ALA A 19 5.30 6.39 -2.81
CA ALA A 19 4.23 5.41 -2.92
C ALA A 19 3.88 5.22 -4.40
N ILE A 20 3.39 4.03 -4.73
CA ILE A 20 2.79 3.71 -6.02
C ILE A 20 1.46 2.99 -5.79
N ASP A 21 0.51 3.20 -6.68
CA ASP A 21 -0.71 2.41 -6.77
C ASP A 21 -1.17 2.35 -8.23
N SER A 22 -2.14 1.51 -8.55
CA SER A 22 -2.57 1.31 -9.94
C SER A 22 -4.06 1.08 -10.04
N ASN A 23 -4.59 1.38 -11.22
CA ASN A 23 -5.90 0.91 -11.66
C ASN A 23 -5.74 -0.03 -12.85
N SER A 24 -6.84 -0.35 -13.54
CA SER A 24 -6.84 -1.26 -14.69
C SER A 24 -5.87 -0.87 -15.81
N ASN A 25 -5.59 0.43 -16.01
CA ASN A 25 -4.91 0.94 -17.19
C ASN A 25 -3.73 1.89 -16.92
N SER A 26 -3.48 2.21 -15.65
CA SER A 26 -2.51 3.24 -15.29
C SER A 26 -1.85 2.95 -13.95
N VAL A 27 -0.61 3.40 -13.84
CA VAL A 27 0.14 3.46 -12.60
C VAL A 27 0.19 4.91 -12.13
N PHE A 28 -0.02 5.11 -10.84
CA PHE A 28 0.09 6.40 -10.19
C PHE A 28 1.29 6.39 -9.26
N VAL A 29 2.15 7.41 -9.39
CA VAL A 29 3.41 7.52 -8.68
C VAL A 29 3.40 8.81 -7.88
N VAL A 30 3.64 8.70 -6.58
CA VAL A 30 3.84 9.84 -5.68
C VAL A 30 5.33 10.18 -5.64
N ASP A 31 5.72 11.30 -6.24
CA ASP A 31 7.09 11.83 -6.18
C ASP A 31 7.17 12.98 -5.17
N THR A 32 7.76 12.66 -4.01
CA THR A 32 7.96 13.66 -2.95
C THR A 32 9.06 14.66 -3.24
N GLY A 33 10.04 14.32 -4.08
CA GLY A 33 11.10 15.24 -4.47
C GLY A 33 10.55 16.40 -5.28
N GLU A 34 9.59 16.12 -6.17
CA GLU A 34 8.91 17.15 -6.97
C GLU A 34 7.61 17.69 -6.33
N CYS A 35 7.11 17.05 -5.27
CA CYS A 35 5.75 17.28 -4.74
C CYS A 35 4.67 17.09 -5.82
N LYS A 36 4.83 16.05 -6.64
CA LYS A 36 3.92 15.72 -7.75
C LYS A 36 3.35 14.32 -7.63
N VAL A 37 2.21 14.14 -8.30
CA VAL A 37 1.61 12.85 -8.59
C VAL A 37 1.63 12.66 -10.10
N HIS A 38 2.22 11.56 -10.55
CA HIS A 38 2.29 11.18 -11.96
C HIS A 38 1.30 10.06 -12.22
N LYS A 39 0.50 10.18 -13.27
CA LYS A 39 -0.25 9.08 -13.89
C LYS A 39 0.51 8.66 -15.14
N ILE A 40 0.81 7.37 -15.25
CA ILE A 40 1.53 6.77 -16.37
C ILE A 40 0.64 5.64 -16.90
N ASN A 41 0.16 5.79 -18.12
CA ASN A 41 -0.67 4.79 -18.77
C ASN A 41 0.18 3.59 -19.23
N ILE A 42 -0.47 2.45 -19.51
CA ILE A 42 0.21 1.27 -20.07
C ILE A 42 0.98 1.59 -21.36
N ASP A 43 0.46 2.53 -22.17
CA ASP A 43 1.09 3.04 -23.39
C ASP A 43 2.21 4.08 -23.15
N GLN A 44 2.63 4.25 -21.89
CA GLN A 44 3.64 5.19 -21.41
C GLN A 44 3.29 6.68 -21.57
N THR A 45 2.06 7.02 -21.97
CA THR A 45 1.62 8.43 -21.91
C THR A 45 1.49 8.90 -20.46
N THR A 46 1.95 10.12 -20.18
CA THR A 46 2.04 10.64 -18.80
C THR A 46 1.21 11.91 -18.59
N LYS A 47 0.64 12.05 -17.39
CA LYS A 47 0.04 13.29 -16.88
C LYS A 47 0.52 13.49 -15.46
N SER A 48 0.89 14.72 -15.09
CA SER A 48 1.34 15.04 -13.74
C SER A 48 0.57 16.21 -13.15
N VAL A 49 0.33 16.16 -11.84
CA VAL A 49 -0.31 17.23 -11.07
C VAL A 49 0.45 17.46 -9.76
N GLY A 50 0.19 18.58 -9.11
CA GLY A 50 0.83 18.92 -7.84
C GLY A 50 1.99 19.89 -7.96
N ARG A 51 2.25 20.57 -6.85
CA ARG A 51 3.42 21.41 -6.58
C ARG A 51 3.54 21.60 -5.08
N LYS A 52 4.70 22.09 -4.63
CA LYS A 52 4.90 22.44 -3.23
C LYS A 52 3.92 23.53 -2.77
N GLY A 53 3.21 23.28 -1.67
CA GLY A 53 2.29 24.25 -1.07
C GLY A 53 1.22 23.59 -0.20
N GLY A 54 0.23 24.38 0.25
CA GLY A 54 -0.85 23.91 1.11
C GLY A 54 -2.25 24.22 0.58
N GLY A 55 -2.35 24.84 -0.59
CA GLY A 55 -3.62 25.12 -1.26
C GLY A 55 -4.24 23.88 -1.93
N PRO A 56 -5.41 24.05 -2.58
CA PRO A 56 -6.05 22.99 -3.35
C PRO A 56 -5.11 22.43 -4.43
N GLY A 57 -4.90 21.11 -4.42
CA GLY A 57 -4.00 20.44 -5.38
C GLY A 57 -2.50 20.62 -5.11
N GLU A 58 -2.10 21.28 -4.02
CA GLU A 58 -0.70 21.44 -3.61
C GLU A 58 -0.35 20.48 -2.45
N PHE A 59 0.94 20.23 -2.24
CA PHE A 59 1.42 19.30 -1.23
C PHE A 59 2.64 19.85 -0.49
N ASN A 60 2.74 19.62 0.81
CA ASN A 60 3.91 20.00 1.61
C ASN A 60 4.90 18.85 1.75
N LYS A 61 4.37 17.64 1.97
CA LYS A 61 5.12 16.39 2.08
C LYS A 61 4.19 15.22 1.81
N LEU A 62 4.12 14.83 0.54
CA LEU A 62 3.37 13.67 0.07
C LEU A 62 3.77 12.39 0.85
N ALA A 63 2.79 11.55 1.13
CA ALA A 63 2.98 10.34 1.93
C ALA A 63 2.49 9.08 1.23
N ASN A 64 1.28 9.11 0.68
CA ASN A 64 0.65 7.91 0.14
C ASN A 64 -0.41 8.23 -0.93
N ILE A 65 -0.85 7.20 -1.64
CA ILE A 65 -1.86 7.28 -2.70
C ILE A 65 -2.72 6.02 -2.67
N GLY A 66 -4.02 6.19 -2.89
CA GLY A 66 -4.98 5.11 -3.03
C GLY A 66 -5.79 5.35 -4.29
N VAL A 67 -5.96 4.29 -5.08
CA VAL A 67 -6.50 4.37 -6.43
C VAL A 67 -7.59 3.32 -6.64
N ASN A 68 -8.66 3.71 -7.33
CA ASN A 68 -9.51 2.79 -8.09
C ASN A 68 -9.61 3.30 -9.55
N ASP A 69 -10.45 2.70 -10.40
CA ASP A 69 -10.55 3.09 -11.81
C ASP A 69 -11.02 4.55 -12.02
N ASP A 70 -11.88 5.07 -11.15
CA ASP A 70 -12.55 6.36 -11.31
C ASP A 70 -12.02 7.45 -10.36
N PHE A 71 -11.23 7.09 -9.34
CA PHE A 71 -10.91 7.96 -8.23
C PHE A 71 -9.49 7.74 -7.70
N VAL A 72 -8.87 8.86 -7.33
CA VAL A 72 -7.52 8.90 -6.76
C VAL A 72 -7.55 9.78 -5.52
N ALA A 73 -7.13 9.24 -4.38
CA ALA A 73 -6.89 10.01 -3.17
C ALA A 73 -5.39 10.04 -2.86
N VAL A 74 -4.88 11.22 -2.55
CA VAL A 74 -3.47 11.47 -2.27
C VAL A 74 -3.36 12.08 -0.88
N LEU A 75 -2.54 11.47 -0.02
CA LEU A 75 -2.32 11.92 1.36
C LEU A 75 -1.00 12.65 1.47
N ASP A 76 -1.05 13.84 2.03
CA ASP A 76 0.08 14.53 2.63
C ASP A 76 0.26 14.08 4.08
N MET A 77 1.50 13.93 4.54
CA MET A 77 1.80 13.40 5.88
C MET A 77 1.20 14.23 7.02
N PHE A 78 0.89 15.51 6.78
CA PHE A 78 0.24 16.40 7.75
C PHE A 78 -1.29 16.31 7.72
N GLY A 79 -1.84 15.31 7.03
CA GLY A 79 -3.28 15.01 7.06
C GLY A 79 -4.12 15.77 6.05
N GLN A 80 -3.51 16.40 5.04
CA GLN A 80 -4.24 16.91 3.89
C GLN A 80 -4.50 15.77 2.91
N VAL A 81 -5.75 15.61 2.50
CA VAL A 81 -6.17 14.62 1.50
C VAL A 81 -6.66 15.38 0.28
N THR A 82 -6.06 15.09 -0.87
CA THR A 82 -6.45 15.66 -2.15
C THR A 82 -7.00 14.57 -3.04
N CYS A 83 -8.19 14.80 -3.58
CA CYS A 83 -8.95 13.86 -4.39
C CYS A 83 -8.96 14.31 -5.85
N TYR A 84 -8.78 13.35 -6.75
CA TYR A 84 -8.87 13.51 -8.19
C TYR A 84 -9.77 12.43 -8.79
N ASP A 85 -10.25 12.63 -10.01
CA ASP A 85 -10.78 11.53 -10.81
C ASP A 85 -9.65 10.64 -11.35
N GLY A 86 -10.01 9.52 -11.97
CA GLY A 86 -9.07 8.56 -12.57
C GLY A 86 -8.18 9.18 -13.67
N GLN A 87 -8.48 10.38 -14.15
CA GLN A 87 -7.73 11.13 -15.15
C GLN A 87 -6.88 12.24 -14.52
N LEU A 88 -6.75 12.29 -13.19
CA LEU A 88 -6.07 13.35 -12.45
C LEU A 88 -6.68 14.75 -12.67
N ASN A 89 -7.99 14.86 -12.84
CA ASN A 89 -8.68 16.15 -12.71
C ASN A 89 -9.07 16.37 -11.25
N PHE A 90 -8.79 17.56 -10.74
CA PHE A 90 -9.01 17.90 -9.33
C PHE A 90 -10.49 17.81 -8.95
N ILE A 91 -10.80 17.15 -7.84
CA ILE A 91 -12.15 17.06 -7.27
C ILE A 91 -12.24 17.94 -6.01
N ASN A 92 -11.40 17.65 -5.00
CA ASN A 92 -11.51 18.28 -3.69
C ASN A 92 -10.21 18.16 -2.87
N THR A 93 -10.03 19.03 -1.88
CA THR A 93 -9.01 18.89 -0.83
C THR A 93 -9.64 19.12 0.54
N PHE A 94 -9.36 18.25 1.50
CA PHE A 94 -9.79 18.40 2.89
C PHE A 94 -8.68 18.02 3.87
N LYS A 95 -8.88 18.31 5.16
CA LYS A 95 -7.95 17.97 6.25
C LYS A 95 -8.60 17.01 7.23
N ILE A 96 -7.89 15.96 7.61
CA ILE A 96 -8.38 14.94 8.57
C ILE A 96 -8.10 15.30 10.04
N GLY A 97 -7.26 16.31 10.29
CA GLY A 97 -6.97 16.82 11.63
C GLY A 97 -5.94 16.00 12.43
N TYR A 98 -5.26 15.04 11.80
CA TYR A 98 -4.16 14.27 12.37
C TYR A 98 -3.18 13.83 11.28
N SER A 99 -1.96 13.47 11.65
CA SER A 99 -0.95 12.96 10.72
C SER A 99 -1.18 11.47 10.41
N SER A 100 -0.96 11.08 9.16
CA SER A 100 -0.95 9.67 8.75
C SER A 100 -0.02 9.48 7.55
N ILE A 101 0.34 8.23 7.26
CA ILE A 101 1.29 7.87 6.21
C ILE A 101 0.79 6.77 5.27
N PHE A 102 -0.41 6.27 5.50
CA PHE A 102 -1.08 5.26 4.67
C PHE A 102 -2.50 5.70 4.36
N LEU A 103 -3.00 5.30 3.20
CA LEU A 103 -4.40 5.43 2.84
C LEU A 103 -4.80 4.29 1.91
N ALA A 104 -6.08 3.96 1.87
CA ALA A 104 -6.65 3.09 0.85
C ALA A 104 -7.98 3.66 0.34
N VAL A 105 -8.38 3.25 -0.86
CA VAL A 105 -9.63 3.66 -1.50
C VAL A 105 -10.44 2.41 -1.82
N ASP A 106 -11.76 2.45 -1.58
CA ASP A 106 -12.68 1.40 -2.02
C ASP A 106 -13.32 1.72 -3.38
N SER A 107 -14.06 0.77 -3.95
CA SER A 107 -14.79 0.93 -5.22
C SER A 107 -15.91 1.98 -5.20
N LYS A 108 -16.27 2.49 -4.01
CA LYS A 108 -17.30 3.53 -3.80
C LYS A 108 -16.68 4.90 -3.52
N ASN A 109 -15.38 5.07 -3.78
CA ASN A 109 -14.61 6.30 -3.55
C ASN A 109 -14.52 6.72 -2.08
N ASN A 110 -14.70 5.77 -1.15
CA ASN A 110 -14.41 6.03 0.25
C ASN A 110 -12.92 5.88 0.52
N ILE A 111 -12.43 6.69 1.45
CA ILE A 111 -11.02 6.86 1.77
C ILE A 111 -10.81 6.35 3.19
N TYR A 112 -9.94 5.36 3.35
CA TYR A 112 -9.62 4.72 4.61
C TYR A 112 -8.25 5.17 5.08
N ILE A 113 -8.19 5.82 6.25
CA ILE A 113 -6.96 6.39 6.78
C ILE A 113 -6.75 5.92 8.22
N PRO A 114 -5.69 5.12 8.48
CA PRO A 114 -5.33 4.74 9.83
C PRO A 114 -4.84 5.95 10.63
N ARG A 115 -5.16 5.93 11.91
CA ARG A 115 -4.80 6.93 12.91
C ARG A 115 -3.98 6.24 13.99
N PHE A 116 -2.75 6.71 14.18
CA PHE A 116 -1.71 6.07 15.00
C PHE A 116 -1.47 6.77 16.35
N ASP A 117 -2.38 7.64 16.79
CA ASP A 117 -2.21 8.44 18.02
C ASP A 117 -2.76 7.76 19.28
N ARG A 118 -3.12 6.48 19.19
CA ARG A 118 -3.55 5.62 20.31
C ARG A 118 -2.59 4.45 20.48
N TYR A 119 -2.40 4.04 21.74
CA TYR A 119 -1.42 3.02 22.10
C TYR A 119 -1.95 1.58 21.94
N ASP A 120 -3.23 1.33 22.27
CA ASP A 120 -3.78 -0.04 22.35
C ASP A 120 -4.72 -0.42 21.18
N GLU A 121 -5.13 0.57 20.40
CA GLU A 121 -6.09 0.41 19.31
C GLU A 121 -5.65 1.26 18.13
N ILE A 122 -5.75 0.72 16.93
CA ILE A 122 -5.58 1.51 15.72
C ILE A 122 -6.97 1.80 15.17
N LEU A 123 -7.24 3.08 14.93
CA LEU A 123 -8.49 3.51 14.32
C LEU A 123 -8.29 3.64 12.82
N ILE A 124 -9.13 2.99 12.02
CA ILE A 124 -9.20 3.22 10.58
C ILE A 124 -10.45 4.06 10.31
N ASN A 125 -10.23 5.33 10.02
CA ASN A 125 -11.32 6.25 9.69
C ASN A 125 -11.69 6.11 8.21
N LYS A 126 -12.97 5.90 7.93
CA LYS A 126 -13.57 5.89 6.59
C LYS A 126 -14.19 7.25 6.30
N PHE A 127 -13.66 7.97 5.32
CA PHE A 127 -14.18 9.25 4.83
C PHE A 127 -14.82 9.05 3.45
N ASN A 128 -15.77 9.92 3.06
CA ASN A 128 -16.10 10.08 1.65
C ASN A 128 -15.16 11.10 0.97
N SER A 129 -15.30 11.27 -0.35
CA SER A 129 -14.52 12.22 -1.15
C SER A 129 -14.73 13.70 -0.80
N ASN A 130 -15.80 14.03 -0.06
CA ASN A 130 -16.05 15.36 0.49
C ASN A 130 -15.34 15.61 1.84
N GLY A 131 -14.66 14.60 2.40
CA GLY A 131 -13.99 14.68 3.69
C GLY A 131 -14.90 14.47 4.90
N ILE A 132 -16.11 13.96 4.69
CA ILE A 132 -17.03 13.62 5.78
C ILE A 132 -16.64 12.25 6.33
N LEU A 133 -16.39 12.17 7.64
CA LEU A 133 -16.18 10.90 8.35
C LEU A 133 -17.48 10.11 8.37
N LEU A 134 -17.48 8.93 7.75
CA LEU A 134 -18.62 8.02 7.66
C LEU A 134 -18.62 6.98 8.78
N ASN A 135 -17.46 6.41 9.08
CA ASN A 135 -17.31 5.35 10.07
C ASN A 135 -15.86 5.28 10.58
N THR A 136 -15.66 4.60 11.70
CA THR A 136 -14.33 4.26 12.24
C THR A 136 -14.30 2.78 12.61
N LEU A 137 -13.42 2.03 11.97
CA LEU A 137 -13.09 0.66 12.38
C LEU A 137 -12.05 0.71 13.49
N ILE A 138 -12.30 -0.02 14.57
CA ILE A 138 -11.36 -0.20 15.68
C ILE A 138 -10.64 -1.53 15.49
N VAL A 139 -9.36 -1.46 15.15
CA VAL A 139 -8.46 -2.61 15.11
C VAL A 139 -7.80 -2.74 16.47
N LYS A 140 -8.30 -3.69 17.27
CA LYS A 140 -7.73 -3.99 18.59
C LYS A 140 -6.49 -4.87 18.44
N LYS A 141 -5.52 -4.65 19.31
CA LYS A 141 -4.42 -5.58 19.52
C LYS A 141 -4.93 -6.91 20.10
N GLU A 142 -4.22 -8.00 19.85
CA GLU A 142 -4.45 -9.26 20.56
C GLU A 142 -3.86 -9.18 21.99
N GLU A 143 -4.35 -10.01 22.92
CA GLU A 143 -4.02 -9.90 24.36
C GLU A 143 -2.51 -9.94 24.60
N ASP A 144 -1.77 -10.76 23.84
CA ASP A 144 -0.32 -10.96 23.95
C ASP A 144 0.51 -10.16 22.94
N GLU A 145 -0.10 -9.29 22.12
CA GLU A 145 0.64 -8.48 21.15
C GLU A 145 1.48 -7.39 21.85
N PRO A 146 2.77 -7.23 21.45
CA PRO A 146 3.67 -6.25 22.05
C PRO A 146 3.09 -4.85 21.91
N MET A 147 3.24 -4.06 22.99
CA MET A 147 2.75 -2.70 23.09
C MET A 147 3.67 -1.75 22.30
N ILE A 148 3.61 -1.82 20.98
CA ILE A 148 4.22 -0.82 20.10
C ILE A 148 3.25 -0.58 18.96
N TRP A 149 3.13 0.69 18.56
CA TRP A 149 2.67 1.13 17.25
C TRP A 149 3.06 0.09 16.21
N SER A 150 2.18 -0.85 15.87
CA SER A 150 2.39 -1.61 14.66
C SER A 150 1.79 -0.76 13.57
N PRO A 151 2.57 0.12 12.91
CA PRO A 151 2.08 0.69 11.70
C PRO A 151 1.72 -0.52 10.84
N PHE A 152 0.51 -0.52 10.32
CA PHE A 152 0.15 -1.48 9.30
C PHE A 152 -0.01 -0.73 8.00
N ASN A 153 0.21 -1.45 6.93
CA ASN A 153 -0.29 -1.03 5.64
C ASN A 153 -1.70 -1.62 5.45
N LEU A 154 -2.52 -0.97 4.63
CA LEU A 154 -3.88 -1.38 4.37
C LEU A 154 -4.22 -1.27 2.88
N LYS A 155 -5.09 -2.17 2.42
CA LYS A 155 -5.78 -2.09 1.13
C LYS A 155 -7.25 -2.40 1.32
N VAL A 156 -8.08 -1.93 0.40
CA VAL A 156 -9.50 -2.24 0.36
C VAL A 156 -9.80 -2.82 -1.02
N ASP A 157 -10.48 -3.96 -1.05
CA ASP A 157 -10.83 -4.60 -2.32
C ASP A 157 -12.12 -4.04 -2.93
N GLN A 158 -12.46 -4.51 -4.12
CA GLN A 158 -13.61 -4.01 -4.87
C GLN A 158 -14.96 -4.27 -4.18
N GLU A 159 -15.03 -5.29 -3.31
CA GLU A 159 -16.20 -5.63 -2.51
C GLU A 159 -16.21 -4.94 -1.14
N GLY A 160 -15.19 -4.16 -0.81
CA GLY A 160 -15.10 -3.37 0.42
C GLY A 160 -14.50 -4.13 1.60
N PHE A 161 -13.87 -5.29 1.39
CA PHE A 161 -13.07 -5.93 2.43
C PHE A 161 -11.82 -5.10 2.71
N ILE A 162 -11.51 -4.92 4.00
CA ILE A 162 -10.35 -4.16 4.46
C ILE A 162 -9.28 -5.17 4.86
N ILE A 163 -8.13 -5.11 4.18
CA ILE A 163 -6.97 -5.96 4.46
C ILE A 163 -5.96 -5.11 5.20
N THR A 164 -5.52 -5.56 6.38
CA THR A 164 -4.45 -4.92 7.15
C THR A 164 -3.28 -5.87 7.32
N ALA A 165 -2.06 -5.39 7.08
CA ALA A 165 -0.83 -6.15 7.27
C ALA A 165 0.02 -5.47 8.36
N SER A 166 0.04 -6.07 9.56
CA SER A 166 0.81 -5.60 10.70
C SER A 166 2.31 -5.76 10.42
N MET A 167 3.06 -4.65 10.38
CA MET A 167 4.49 -4.72 10.06
C MET A 167 5.23 -5.62 11.04
N PHE A 168 4.98 -5.48 12.34
CA PHE A 168 5.75 -6.15 13.38
C PHE A 168 5.29 -7.55 13.76
N ASN A 169 4.01 -7.86 13.55
CA ASN A 169 3.43 -9.12 14.02
C ASN A 169 3.29 -10.16 12.90
N ASN A 170 3.69 -9.83 11.67
CA ASN A 170 3.55 -10.73 10.50
C ASN A 170 2.10 -11.22 10.32
N LEU A 171 1.16 -10.39 10.76
CA LEU A 171 -0.24 -10.71 10.93
C LEU A 171 -1.05 -10.00 9.86
N ILE A 172 -1.79 -10.78 9.09
CA ILE A 172 -2.75 -10.29 8.11
C ILE A 172 -4.15 -10.49 8.70
N LYS A 173 -4.93 -9.40 8.75
CA LYS A 173 -6.35 -9.44 9.14
C LYS A 173 -7.20 -8.93 7.99
N ILE A 174 -8.34 -9.57 7.79
CA ILE A 174 -9.35 -9.17 6.81
C ILE A 174 -10.64 -8.87 7.55
N TYR A 175 -11.21 -7.70 7.27
CA TYR A 175 -12.48 -7.23 7.82
C TYR A 175 -13.48 -7.07 6.69
N ASP A 176 -14.75 -7.38 6.93
CA ASP A 176 -15.82 -7.03 5.99
C ASP A 176 -16.13 -5.52 6.02
N GLU A 177 -17.03 -5.06 5.14
CA GLU A 177 -17.41 -3.63 5.03
C GLU A 177 -18.01 -3.08 6.34
N SER A 178 -18.58 -3.94 7.20
CA SER A 178 -19.11 -3.55 8.51
C SER A 178 -18.02 -3.36 9.56
N GLY A 179 -16.79 -3.79 9.27
CA GLY A 179 -15.67 -3.78 10.20
C GLY A 179 -15.54 -5.05 11.04
N LYS A 180 -16.31 -6.10 10.75
CA LYS A 180 -16.17 -7.38 11.45
C LYS A 180 -14.99 -8.14 10.88
N GLN A 181 -14.10 -8.61 11.76
CA GLN A 181 -12.99 -9.48 11.37
C GLN A 181 -13.55 -10.82 10.85
N VAL A 182 -13.19 -11.19 9.63
CA VAL A 182 -13.60 -12.46 9.01
C VAL A 182 -12.47 -13.46 8.96
N ILE A 183 -11.22 -13.01 8.79
CA ILE A 183 -10.02 -13.85 8.67
C ILE A 183 -8.86 -13.18 9.42
N SER A 184 -8.01 -13.99 10.04
CA SER A 184 -6.72 -13.59 10.62
C SER A 184 -5.73 -14.74 10.45
N PHE A 185 -4.50 -14.45 10.01
CA PHE A 185 -3.44 -15.44 9.90
C PHE A 185 -2.05 -14.81 9.96
N HIS A 186 -1.07 -15.60 10.42
CA HIS A 186 0.35 -15.23 10.50
C HIS A 186 1.13 -15.82 9.31
N GLU A 187 2.16 -15.13 8.80
CA GLU A 187 3.15 -15.75 7.89
C GLU A 187 4.14 -16.62 8.71
N PRO A 188 4.15 -17.96 8.54
CA PRO A 188 4.90 -18.87 9.40
C PRO A 188 6.43 -18.72 9.36
N LYS A 189 6.99 -18.07 8.33
CA LYS A 189 8.45 -17.90 8.20
C LYS A 189 9.03 -16.76 9.01
N LEU A 190 8.19 -15.87 9.55
CA LEU A 190 8.67 -14.69 10.23
C LEU A 190 8.62 -14.89 11.75
N PRO A 191 9.74 -14.66 12.46
CA PRO A 191 9.79 -14.88 13.90
C PRO A 191 8.79 -13.95 14.59
N GLU A 192 8.03 -14.49 15.55
CA GLU A 192 7.32 -13.65 16.51
C GLU A 192 8.35 -12.80 17.27
N LEU A 193 8.09 -11.50 17.37
CA LEU A 193 8.92 -10.60 18.15
C LEU A 193 8.65 -10.81 19.64
N SER A 194 9.68 -11.21 20.41
CA SER A 194 9.57 -11.27 21.86
C SER A 194 9.93 -9.92 22.53
N ILE A 195 9.19 -9.62 23.59
CA ILE A 195 9.10 -8.32 24.30
C ILE A 195 10.42 -7.90 24.97
N ASP A 196 11.31 -8.84 25.31
CA ASP A 196 12.45 -8.57 26.20
C ASP A 196 13.66 -7.87 25.53
N LYS A 197 13.61 -7.62 24.22
CA LYS A 197 14.69 -6.93 23.51
C LYS A 197 14.13 -5.89 22.55
N PHE A 198 14.01 -4.66 23.01
CA PHE A 198 13.82 -3.45 22.18
C PHE A 198 15.02 -3.15 21.24
N THR A 199 15.78 -4.18 20.88
CA THR A 199 16.71 -4.15 19.76
C THR A 199 15.99 -4.85 18.62
N VAL A 200 15.40 -4.08 17.69
CA VAL A 200 15.09 -4.62 16.35
C VAL A 200 16.38 -5.24 15.87
N LYS A 201 16.45 -6.57 15.84
CA LYS A 201 17.63 -7.22 15.30
C LYS A 201 17.60 -6.94 13.79
N PRO A 202 18.73 -6.57 13.15
CA PRO A 202 18.85 -6.39 11.69
C PRO A 202 18.55 -7.62 10.83
N THR A 203 17.87 -8.62 11.39
CA THR A 203 17.63 -9.93 10.81
C THR A 203 16.15 -10.32 10.91
N GLN A 204 15.28 -9.46 11.45
CA GLN A 204 13.84 -9.71 11.55
C GLN A 204 13.16 -9.04 10.37
N PHE A 205 12.51 -9.82 9.52
CA PHE A 205 11.72 -9.30 8.40
C PHE A 205 10.30 -8.99 8.89
N TYR A 206 9.72 -7.96 8.30
CA TYR A 206 8.42 -7.38 8.59
C TYR A 206 7.65 -7.19 7.29
N PHE A 207 6.33 -7.06 7.36
CA PHE A 207 5.60 -6.59 6.18
C PHE A 207 6.04 -5.16 5.87
N ARG A 208 6.41 -4.90 4.62
CA ARG A 208 6.75 -3.56 4.13
C ARG A 208 5.60 -2.95 3.36
N ASP A 209 4.97 -3.75 2.52
CA ASP A 209 3.89 -3.34 1.66
C ASP A 209 2.84 -4.45 1.51
N VAL A 210 1.60 -4.05 1.24
CA VAL A 210 0.49 -4.95 0.94
C VAL A 210 -0.22 -4.45 -0.31
N PHE A 211 -0.49 -5.34 -1.24
CA PHE A 211 -1.14 -5.04 -2.51
C PHE A 211 -2.18 -6.12 -2.83
N LEU A 212 -3.13 -5.76 -3.68
CA LEU A 212 -4.14 -6.68 -4.19
C LEU A 212 -3.73 -7.09 -5.59
N ILE A 213 -3.80 -8.39 -5.87
CA ILE A 213 -3.50 -8.96 -7.17
C ILE A 213 -4.55 -9.98 -7.55
N GLU A 214 -4.83 -10.06 -8.84
CA GLU A 214 -5.78 -11.01 -9.40
C GLU A 214 -5.04 -12.25 -9.92
N GLY A 215 -5.51 -13.43 -9.55
CA GLY A 215 -4.97 -14.69 -10.06
C GLY A 215 -5.55 -15.08 -11.43
N MET A 216 -5.07 -16.18 -12.01
CA MET A 216 -5.40 -16.54 -13.39
C MET A 216 -6.88 -16.89 -13.63
N ASN A 217 -7.63 -17.28 -12.59
CA ASN A 217 -9.07 -17.55 -12.70
C ASN A 217 -9.92 -16.41 -12.12
N HIS A 218 -9.39 -15.18 -12.14
CA HIS A 218 -10.02 -14.01 -11.54
C HIS A 218 -10.19 -14.13 -10.00
N GLU A 219 -9.44 -15.02 -9.35
CA GLU A 219 -9.42 -15.07 -7.89
C GLU A 219 -8.73 -13.85 -7.29
N LYS A 220 -9.32 -13.30 -6.23
CA LYS A 220 -8.71 -12.21 -5.47
C LYS A 220 -7.63 -12.75 -4.55
N LEU A 221 -6.46 -12.13 -4.62
CA LEU A 221 -5.30 -12.52 -3.84
C LEU A 221 -4.68 -11.32 -3.13
N ILE A 222 -3.97 -11.61 -2.05
CA ILE A 222 -3.27 -10.64 -1.21
C ILE A 222 -1.79 -10.86 -1.40
N GLY A 223 -1.11 -9.87 -1.97
CA GLY A 223 0.34 -9.82 -2.06
C GLY A 223 0.93 -9.05 -0.89
N VAL A 224 2.05 -9.54 -0.35
CA VAL A 224 2.85 -8.81 0.64
C VAL A 224 4.31 -8.81 0.23
N LEU A 225 4.94 -7.64 0.35
CA LEU A 225 6.39 -7.49 0.25
C LEU A 225 6.98 -7.50 1.66
N LEU A 226 7.97 -8.35 1.88
CA LEU A 226 8.73 -8.33 3.12
C LEU A 226 9.89 -7.35 3.06
N GLY A 227 10.21 -6.78 4.21
CA GLY A 227 11.39 -5.96 4.36
C GLY A 227 11.87 -5.79 5.79
N ASP A 228 13.06 -5.22 5.95
CA ASP A 228 13.60 -4.85 7.26
C ASP A 228 13.39 -3.35 7.51
N ILE A 229 13.21 -3.00 8.79
CA ILE A 229 13.12 -1.62 9.28
C ILE A 229 14.49 -0.95 9.23
N LEU A 230 15.56 -1.74 9.35
CA LEU A 230 16.94 -1.31 9.20
C LEU A 230 17.35 -1.44 7.73
N GLU A 231 17.88 -0.35 7.15
CA GLU A 231 18.20 -0.21 5.72
C GLU A 231 19.28 -1.20 5.19
N SER A 232 19.66 -2.20 5.97
CA SER A 232 20.71 -3.17 5.67
C SER A 232 20.23 -4.48 5.02
N ASN A 233 18.91 -4.70 4.90
CA ASN A 233 18.37 -5.98 4.42
C ASN A 233 17.72 -5.85 3.05
N LYS A 234 18.01 -6.84 2.20
CA LYS A 234 17.69 -6.82 0.77
C LYS A 234 16.23 -7.14 0.54
N ASN A 235 15.39 -6.11 0.47
CA ASN A 235 13.92 -6.23 0.42
C ASN A 235 13.46 -6.82 -0.90
N ARG A 236 13.24 -8.15 -0.93
CA ARG A 236 12.97 -8.87 -2.18
C ARG A 236 11.89 -9.93 -2.06
N GLU A 237 11.61 -10.46 -0.87
CA GLU A 237 10.64 -11.55 -0.73
C GLU A 237 9.20 -11.07 -0.90
N ILE A 238 8.47 -11.74 -1.78
CA ILE A 238 7.05 -11.53 -2.00
C ILE A 238 6.31 -12.83 -1.74
N PHE A 239 5.23 -12.73 -0.97
CA PHE A 239 4.29 -13.81 -0.72
C PHE A 239 2.91 -13.42 -1.24
N ILE A 240 2.20 -14.38 -1.81
CA ILE A 240 0.82 -14.18 -2.28
C ILE A 240 -0.08 -15.24 -1.64
N TYR A 241 -1.21 -14.77 -1.11
CA TYR A 241 -2.16 -15.58 -0.38
C TYR A 241 -3.56 -15.48 -0.99
N SER A 242 -4.32 -16.56 -0.86
CA SER A 242 -5.78 -16.47 -0.95
C SER A 242 -6.34 -15.72 0.27
N TYR A 243 -7.59 -15.28 0.16
CA TYR A 243 -8.32 -14.67 1.28
C TYR A 243 -8.57 -15.64 2.44
N THR A 244 -8.36 -16.95 2.25
CA THR A 244 -8.43 -17.95 3.32
C THR A 244 -7.10 -18.10 4.08
N GLY A 245 -6.07 -17.33 3.72
CA GLY A 245 -4.73 -17.41 4.33
C GLY A 245 -3.84 -18.51 3.77
N LYS A 246 -4.28 -19.22 2.72
CA LYS A 246 -3.44 -20.21 2.04
C LYS A 246 -2.44 -19.48 1.15
N ARG A 247 -1.15 -19.68 1.39
CA ARG A 247 -0.10 -19.22 0.48
C ARG A 247 -0.22 -19.96 -0.87
N VAL A 248 -0.35 -19.19 -1.95
CA VAL A 248 -0.47 -19.71 -3.32
C VAL A 248 0.80 -19.46 -4.14
N TRP A 249 1.59 -18.46 -3.77
CA TRP A 249 2.86 -18.15 -4.45
C TRP A 249 3.90 -17.53 -3.51
N HIS A 250 5.16 -17.71 -3.84
CA HIS A 250 6.31 -17.08 -3.20
C HIS A 250 7.45 -16.92 -4.20
N GLY A 251 8.14 -15.79 -4.15
CA GLY A 251 9.30 -15.52 -4.98
C GLY A 251 10.08 -14.31 -4.50
N LEU A 252 11.08 -13.94 -5.30
CA LEU A 252 11.96 -12.80 -5.05
C LEU A 252 11.79 -11.78 -6.18
N LEU A 253 11.77 -10.50 -5.85
CA LEU A 253 12.00 -9.43 -6.82
C LEU A 253 13.41 -9.56 -7.39
N PRO A 254 13.65 -9.27 -8.68
CA PRO A 254 14.99 -9.25 -9.27
C PRO A 254 15.94 -8.20 -8.64
N GLU A 255 15.39 -7.06 -8.23
CA GLU A 255 16.09 -5.98 -7.53
C GLU A 255 15.43 -5.71 -6.17
N GLU A 256 16.10 -4.95 -5.31
CA GLU A 256 15.51 -4.49 -4.06
C GLU A 256 14.44 -3.43 -4.31
N SER A 257 13.31 -3.53 -3.60
CA SER A 257 12.20 -2.58 -3.75
C SER A 257 11.64 -2.11 -2.42
N ARG A 258 11.10 -0.89 -2.43
CA ARG A 258 10.41 -0.27 -1.29
C ARG A 258 8.90 -0.38 -1.37
N TRP A 259 8.34 -0.21 -2.56
CA TRP A 259 6.89 -0.28 -2.77
C TRP A 259 6.57 -1.15 -3.96
N VAL A 260 5.46 -1.85 -3.84
CA VAL A 260 4.95 -2.73 -4.87
C VAL A 260 3.46 -2.51 -5.07
N THR A 261 3.02 -2.65 -6.31
CA THR A 261 1.61 -2.80 -6.64
C THR A 261 1.48 -3.73 -7.84
N SER A 262 0.27 -4.02 -8.28
CA SER A 262 0.05 -4.82 -9.48
C SER A 262 -1.02 -4.24 -10.37
N ILE A 263 -0.86 -4.48 -11.67
CA ILE A 263 -1.82 -4.12 -12.69
C ILE A 263 -2.27 -5.39 -13.43
N GLY A 264 -3.58 -5.65 -13.34
CA GLY A 264 -4.18 -6.90 -13.83
C GLY A 264 -3.59 -8.16 -13.19
N GLN A 265 -3.59 -9.25 -13.95
CA GLN A 265 -3.29 -10.59 -13.43
C GLN A 265 -1.81 -10.99 -13.46
N LYS A 266 -0.96 -10.23 -14.16
CA LYS A 266 0.39 -10.70 -14.54
C LYS A 266 1.51 -9.71 -14.29
N VAL A 267 1.20 -8.45 -14.02
CA VAL A 267 2.23 -7.42 -13.93
C VAL A 267 2.34 -6.94 -12.49
N LEU A 268 3.52 -7.16 -11.92
CA LEU A 268 3.96 -6.56 -10.69
C LEU A 268 4.80 -5.33 -11.00
N LEU A 269 4.51 -4.24 -10.30
CA LEU A 269 5.28 -3.01 -10.34
C LEU A 269 6.08 -2.91 -9.05
N ALA A 270 7.37 -2.60 -9.15
CA ALA A 270 8.20 -2.41 -7.98
C ALA A 270 9.13 -1.21 -8.18
N THR A 271 9.34 -0.41 -7.14
CA THR A 271 10.35 0.64 -7.19
C THR A 271 11.75 0.06 -7.07
N ASP A 272 12.77 0.82 -7.46
CA ASP A 272 14.14 0.53 -7.07
C ASP A 272 14.39 0.88 -5.59
N GLU A 273 15.57 0.51 -5.12
CA GLU A 273 16.05 0.79 -3.76
C GLU A 273 16.21 2.29 -3.49
N GLU A 274 16.74 3.00 -4.50
CA GLU A 274 17.02 4.44 -4.48
C GLU A 274 15.76 5.30 -4.62
N LYS A 275 14.62 4.69 -4.99
CA LYS A 275 13.32 5.34 -5.16
C LYS A 275 13.30 6.34 -6.30
N THR A 276 14.03 6.06 -7.37
CA THR A 276 14.17 6.90 -8.56
C THR A 276 13.63 6.21 -9.81
N ALA A 277 13.23 4.95 -9.72
CA ALA A 277 12.71 4.16 -10.82
C ALA A 277 11.56 3.25 -10.37
N CYS A 278 10.70 2.90 -11.33
CA CYS A 278 9.71 1.85 -11.16
C CYS A 278 9.77 0.89 -12.34
N PHE A 279 9.83 -0.40 -12.04
CA PHE A 279 10.02 -1.49 -13.00
C PHE A 279 8.77 -2.37 -13.08
N LYS A 280 8.50 -2.88 -14.28
CA LYS A 280 7.43 -3.85 -14.55
C LYS A 280 8.02 -5.25 -14.61
N TYR A 281 7.46 -6.16 -13.81
CA TYR A 281 7.81 -7.57 -13.78
C TYR A 281 6.61 -8.41 -14.15
N GLU A 282 6.81 -9.42 -15.00
CA GLU A 282 5.80 -10.39 -15.37
C GLU A 282 5.94 -11.68 -14.56
N PHE A 283 4.83 -12.21 -14.03
CA PHE A 283 4.78 -13.56 -13.46
C PHE A 283 4.81 -14.60 -14.59
N MET A 284 5.98 -15.24 -14.79
CA MET A 284 6.25 -16.13 -15.93
C MET A 284 5.27 -17.30 -16.07
N ASP A 285 4.83 -17.87 -14.95
CA ASP A 285 3.90 -19.00 -14.89
C ASP A 285 2.48 -18.59 -14.42
N GLY A 286 2.23 -17.28 -14.33
CA GLY A 286 1.07 -16.71 -13.64
C GLY A 286 1.04 -17.05 -12.14
N ILE A 287 -0.08 -16.70 -11.50
CA ILE A 287 -0.39 -17.08 -10.12
C ILE A 287 -1.56 -18.05 -10.18
N LYS A 288 -1.33 -19.28 -9.70
CA LYS A 288 -2.27 -20.41 -9.76
C LYS A 288 -3.16 -20.51 -8.53
#